data_AF-A0A0S3RT47-F1
#
_entry.id   AF-A0A0S3RT47-F1
#
_cell.length_a   1.000
_cell.length_b   1.000
_cell.length_c   1.000
_cell.angle_alpha   90.00
_cell.angle_beta   90.00
_cell.angle_gamma   90.00
#
_symmetry.space_group_name_H-M   'P 1'
#
loop_
_entity.id
_entity.type
_entity.pdbx_description
1 polymer ?
#
loop_
_entity_poly.entity_id
_entity_poly.type
_entity_poly.pdbx_seq_one_letter_code
_entity_poly.pdbx_strand_id
1 'polypeptide(L)'
;SKAQGTSAKNKNPHLLSRGGYRKLEEKILKQKADAIPPSQSGSPPQPPSPPSRHEKWKLARMRPSGTYSSDTAREISERIVSYHCS
;
A
#
# COMPACT_ATOMS: atom_id res chain seq x y z
N SER A 1 -30.91 -4.22 4.63
CA SER A 1 -29.50 -3.94 4.29
C SER A 1 -29.17 -2.47 4.44
N LYS A 2 -28.33 -2.08 5.40
CA LYS A 2 -27.79 -0.72 5.50
C LYS A 2 -26.26 -0.80 5.50
N ALA A 3 -25.66 -0.62 4.33
CA ALA A 3 -24.21 -0.56 4.18
C ALA A 3 -23.80 0.65 3.31
N GLN A 4 -24.47 1.79 3.48
CA GLN A 4 -24.16 3.04 2.75
C GLN A 4 -23.85 4.23 3.68
N GLY A 5 -23.62 4.01 4.98
CA GLY A 5 -23.56 5.09 5.97
C GLY A 5 -22.19 5.55 6.47
N THR A 6 -21.06 4.91 6.10
CA THR A 6 -19.76 5.18 6.77
C THR A 6 -18.73 5.91 5.91
N SER A 7 -18.94 6.02 4.58
CA SER A 7 -18.00 6.72 3.70
C SER A 7 -18.00 8.23 3.92
N ALA A 8 -19.18 8.84 4.14
CA ALA A 8 -19.33 10.30 4.26
C ALA A 8 -18.57 10.94 5.43
N LYS A 9 -18.22 10.16 6.47
CA LYS A 9 -17.46 10.66 7.65
C LYS A 9 -15.96 10.38 7.55
N ASN A 10 -15.50 9.66 6.52
CA ASN A 10 -14.09 9.35 6.38
C ASN A 10 -13.34 10.55 5.77
N LYS A 11 -12.61 11.28 6.62
CA LYS A 11 -11.80 12.44 6.23
C LYS A 11 -10.65 12.08 5.27
N ASN A 12 -10.29 10.80 5.16
CA ASN A 12 -9.19 10.31 4.32
C ASN A 12 -9.60 9.04 3.55
N PRO A 13 -10.45 9.17 2.51
CA PRO A 13 -10.88 8.05 1.69
C PRO A 13 -9.71 7.45 0.90
N HIS A 14 -9.79 6.15 0.60
CA HIS A 14 -8.85 5.52 -0.34
C HIS A 14 -9.32 5.75 -1.79
N LEU A 15 -8.38 5.70 -2.73
CA LEU A 15 -8.65 5.92 -4.17
C LEU A 15 -8.99 4.63 -4.94
N LEU A 16 -9.01 3.49 -4.24
CA LEU A 16 -9.20 2.18 -4.86
C LEU A 16 -10.67 1.88 -5.17
N SER A 17 -10.91 1.24 -6.31
CA SER A 17 -12.21 0.65 -6.66
C SER A 17 -12.55 -0.54 -5.76
N ARG A 18 -13.77 -1.08 -5.88
CA ARG A 18 -14.13 -2.36 -5.26
C ARG A 18 -13.16 -3.46 -5.74
N GLY A 19 -12.56 -4.21 -4.80
CA GLY A 19 -11.50 -5.18 -5.08
C GLY A 19 -10.12 -4.58 -5.36
N GLY A 20 -9.96 -3.26 -5.33
CA GLY A 20 -8.70 -2.60 -5.67
C GLY A 20 -7.55 -2.91 -4.72
N TYR A 21 -7.82 -3.32 -3.48
CA TYR A 21 -6.78 -3.80 -2.55
C TYR A 21 -6.08 -5.07 -3.04
N ARG A 22 -6.81 -6.02 -3.66
CA ARG A 22 -6.23 -7.24 -4.21
C ARG A 22 -5.27 -6.91 -5.35
N LYS A 23 -5.70 -6.05 -6.27
CA LYS A 23 -4.88 -5.55 -7.39
C LYS A 23 -3.65 -4.78 -6.90
N LEU A 24 -3.81 -3.99 -5.84
CA LEU A 24 -2.71 -3.25 -5.24
C LEU A 24 -1.66 -4.19 -4.65
N GLU A 25 -2.09 -5.22 -3.92
CA GLU A 25 -1.22 -6.24 -3.34
C GLU A 25 -0.46 -7.05 -4.41
N GLU A 26 -1.17 -7.49 -5.45
CA GLU A 26 -0.57 -8.15 -6.64
C GLU A 26 0.50 -7.25 -7.28
N LYS A 27 0.24 -5.94 -7.42
CA LYS A 27 1.21 -4.98 -7.98
C LYS A 27 2.45 -4.83 -7.09
N ILE A 28 2.27 -4.73 -5.78
CA ILE A 28 3.40 -4.58 -4.84
C ILE A 28 4.26 -5.86 -4.85
N LEU A 29 3.63 -7.03 -4.80
CA LEU A 29 4.33 -8.32 -4.85
C LEU A 29 5.12 -8.47 -6.14
N LYS A 30 4.53 -8.08 -7.28
CA LYS A 30 5.24 -8.07 -8.57
C LYS A 30 6.46 -7.15 -8.54
N GLN A 31 6.30 -5.91 -8.07
CA GLN A 31 7.42 -4.96 -7.95
C GLN A 31 8.52 -5.48 -7.02
N LYS A 32 8.15 -6.13 -5.91
CA LYS A 32 9.12 -6.75 -4.99
C LYS A 32 9.84 -7.91 -5.67
N ALA A 33 9.14 -8.78 -6.40
CA ALA A 33 9.74 -9.90 -7.14
C ALA A 33 10.72 -9.41 -8.22
N ASP A 34 10.32 -8.39 -8.99
CA ASP A 34 11.15 -7.80 -10.05
C ASP A 34 12.42 -7.13 -9.49
N ALA A 35 12.41 -6.72 -8.22
CA ALA A 35 13.55 -6.14 -7.53
C ALA A 35 14.50 -7.17 -6.88
N ILE A 36 14.12 -8.45 -6.82
CA ILE A 36 14.98 -9.51 -6.28
C ILE A 36 16.06 -9.81 -7.32
N PRO A 37 17.36 -9.60 -7.02
CA PRO A 37 18.41 -9.94 -7.96
C PRO A 37 18.44 -11.45 -8.19
N PRO A 38 18.81 -11.90 -9.40
CA PRO A 38 18.96 -13.32 -9.69
C PRO A 38 19.98 -13.94 -8.71
N SER A 39 19.60 -15.06 -8.10
CA SER A 39 20.44 -15.76 -7.12
C SER A 39 21.74 -16.23 -7.78
N GLN A 40 22.88 -15.82 -7.20
CA GLN A 40 24.20 -16.28 -7.65
C GLN A 40 24.48 -17.73 -7.25
N SER A 41 23.75 -18.29 -6.27
CA SER A 41 24.02 -19.60 -5.67
C SER A 41 23.15 -20.74 -6.23
N GLY A 42 22.44 -20.53 -7.35
CA GLY A 42 21.60 -21.56 -7.99
C GLY A 42 20.34 -21.95 -7.21
N SER A 43 20.11 -21.38 -6.02
CA SER A 43 18.86 -21.52 -5.29
C SER A 43 17.79 -20.62 -5.91
N PRO A 44 16.53 -21.08 -6.06
CA PRO A 44 15.46 -20.22 -6.53
C PRO A 44 15.28 -19.02 -5.57
N PRO A 45 15.01 -17.81 -6.11
CA PRO A 45 14.79 -16.64 -5.28
C PRO A 45 13.59 -16.89 -4.35
N GLN A 46 13.71 -16.47 -3.09
CA GLN A 46 12.60 -16.58 -2.15
C GLN A 46 11.42 -15.71 -2.62
N PRO A 47 10.17 -16.15 -2.46
CA PRO A 47 9.02 -15.35 -2.82
C PRO A 47 8.97 -14.07 -1.98
N PRO A 48 8.55 -12.93 -2.55
CA PRO A 48 8.49 -11.67 -1.82
C PRO A 48 7.45 -11.74 -0.70
N SER A 49 7.78 -11.13 0.44
CA SER A 49 6.84 -11.03 1.56
C SER A 49 5.65 -10.11 1.21
N PRO A 50 4.44 -10.46 1.68
CA PRO A 50 3.26 -9.62 1.49
C PRO A 50 3.46 -8.21 2.06
N PRO A 51 2.83 -7.18 1.46
CA PRO A 51 2.92 -5.82 1.96
C PRO A 51 2.26 -5.68 3.33
N SER A 52 2.86 -4.86 4.20
CA SER A 52 2.31 -4.58 5.52
C SER A 52 0.98 -3.83 5.42
N ARG A 53 0.19 -3.86 6.50
CA ARG A 53 -1.04 -3.06 6.59
C ARG A 53 -0.78 -1.57 6.36
N HIS A 54 0.33 -1.06 6.89
CA HIS A 54 0.74 0.34 6.77
C HIS A 54 1.15 0.70 5.34
N GLU A 55 1.93 -0.15 4.67
CA GLU A 55 2.26 0.02 3.25
C GLU A 55 1.00 0.06 2.38
N LYS A 56 0.09 -0.91 2.57
CA LYS A 56 -1.19 -0.95 1.87
C LYS A 56 -2.02 0.31 2.11
N TRP A 57 -2.07 0.82 3.34
CA TRP A 57 -2.81 2.03 3.68
C TRP A 57 -2.26 3.28 2.97
N LYS A 58 -0.92 3.43 2.93
CA LYS A 58 -0.22 4.53 2.25
C LYS A 58 -0.49 4.49 0.75
N LEU A 59 -0.24 3.35 0.12
CA LEU A 59 -0.37 3.18 -1.33
C LEU A 59 -1.81 3.33 -1.82
N ALA A 60 -2.79 2.91 -1.03
CA ALA A 60 -4.21 3.10 -1.34
C ALA A 60 -4.65 4.58 -1.36
N ARG A 61 -3.83 5.49 -0.83
CA ARG A 61 -4.08 6.94 -0.73
C ARG A 61 -3.11 7.77 -1.57
N MET A 62 -2.26 7.13 -2.36
CA MET A 62 -1.42 7.82 -3.33
C MET A 62 -2.08 7.84 -4.70
N ARG A 63 -1.92 8.97 -5.39
CA ARG A 63 -2.27 9.12 -6.80
C ARG A 63 -1.21 8.42 -7.67
N PRO A 64 -1.52 8.11 -8.94
CA PRO A 64 -0.53 7.60 -9.89
C PRO A 64 0.70 8.52 -10.05
N SER A 65 0.56 9.82 -9.80
CA SER A 65 1.64 10.81 -9.77
C SER A 65 2.62 10.64 -8.60
N GLY A 66 2.35 9.74 -7.65
CA GLY A 66 3.15 9.56 -6.44
C GLY A 66 2.81 10.54 -5.31
N THR A 67 1.88 11.46 -5.51
CA THR A 67 1.43 12.40 -4.48
C THR A 67 0.26 11.84 -3.66
N TYR A 68 0.14 12.23 -2.40
CA TYR A 68 -0.98 11.82 -1.55
C TYR A 68 -2.30 12.47 -2.00
N SER A 69 -3.42 11.82 -1.69
CA SER A 69 -4.75 12.33 -1.98
C SER A 69 -5.14 13.54 -1.13
N SER A 70 -4.54 13.70 0.06
CA SER A 70 -4.75 14.81 0.98
C SER A 70 -3.50 15.07 1.84
N ASP A 71 -3.36 16.28 2.37
CA ASP A 71 -2.30 16.61 3.33
C ASP A 71 -2.40 15.78 4.62
N THR A 72 -3.60 15.52 5.10
CA THR A 72 -3.79 14.66 6.27
C THR A 72 -3.33 13.22 6.00
N ALA A 73 -3.53 12.70 4.78
CA ALA A 73 -3.02 11.37 4.42
C ALA A 73 -1.49 11.34 4.39
N ARG A 74 -0.86 12.42 3.91
CA ARG A 74 0.59 12.62 3.94
C ARG A 74 1.12 12.68 5.37
N GLU A 75 0.54 13.51 6.23
CA GLU A 75 0.96 13.65 7.63
C GLU A 75 0.84 12.33 8.41
N ILE A 76 -0.27 11.59 8.23
CA ILE A 76 -0.43 10.27 8.83
C ILE A 76 0.65 9.30 8.31
N SER A 77 0.98 9.36 7.02
CA SER A 77 2.02 8.51 6.45
C SER A 77 3.40 8.78 7.04
N GLU A 78 3.73 10.05 7.28
CA GLU A 78 4.99 10.49 7.89
C GLU A 78 5.07 10.00 9.35
N ARG A 79 3.98 10.11 10.11
CA ARG A 79 3.89 9.58 11.49
C ARG A 79 4.00 8.05 11.55
N ILE A 80 3.42 7.34 10.58
CA ILE A 80 3.57 5.87 10.50
C ILE A 80 5.05 5.50 10.30
N VAL A 81 5.81 6.27 9.53
CA VAL A 81 7.25 6.06 9.33
C VAL A 81 8.01 6.31 10.63
N SER A 82 7.67 7.37 11.39
CA SER A 82 8.37 7.67 12.64
C SER A 82 8.26 6.54 13.68
N TYR A 83 7.12 5.84 13.78
CA TYR A 83 6.96 4.71 14.72
C TYR A 83 7.65 3.40 14.29
N HIS A 84 8.15 3.31 13.05
CA HIS A 84 8.88 2.13 12.57
C HIS A 84 10.40 2.31 12.58
N CYS A 85 10.89 3.53 12.80
CA CYS A 85 12.32 3.86 12.88
C CYS A 85 12.78 4.25 14.30
N SER A 86 11.91 4.10 15.30
CA SER A 86 12.22 4.23 16.74
C SER A 86 12.25 2.86 17.39
#